data_AF-A0A3B1CAS5-F1
#
_entry.id   AF-A0A3B1CAS5-F1
#
_cell.length_a   1.000
_cell.length_b   1.000
_cell.length_c   1.000
_cell.angle_alpha   90.00
_cell.angle_beta   90.00
_cell.angle_gamma   90.00
#
_symmetry.space_group_name_H-M   'P 1'
#
loop_
_entity.id
_entity.type
_entity.pdbx_description
1 polymer ?
#
loop_
_entity_poly.entity_id
_entity_poly.type
_entity_poly.pdbx_seq_one_letter_code
_entity_poly.pdbx_strand_id
1 'polypeptide(L)'
;MFQAAERVLLSIWMGGMWAIGYLAVPVLFHSLDDRILAGMLAGKMFTILNFAGLFCAGLLLIGLFYQQGRVALSNWRSWILLAMLLLIVVAEFILQPQMAGLKQNGLNGESLQQFRWLHGISSSLFLVNSLAGLLLIIRGVYK
;
A
#
# COMPACT_ATOMS: atom_id res chain seq x y z
N MET A 1 23.59 0.16 12.61
CA MET A 1 23.07 -0.83 11.62
C MET A 1 21.57 -0.67 11.38
N PHE A 2 20.72 -0.64 12.41
CA PHE A 2 19.26 -0.52 12.26
C PHE A 2 18.77 0.73 11.49
N GLN A 3 19.39 1.91 11.69
CA GLN A 3 19.02 3.13 10.94
C GLN A 3 19.27 3.02 9.42
N ALA A 4 20.29 2.26 9.00
CA ALA A 4 20.57 2.05 7.58
C ALA A 4 19.51 1.10 6.97
N ALA A 5 19.23 -0.01 7.65
CA ALA A 5 18.19 -0.96 7.25
C ALA A 5 16.81 -0.28 7.18
N GLU A 6 16.50 0.59 8.13
CA GLU A 6 15.27 1.39 8.14
C GLU A 6 15.11 2.22 6.87
N ARG A 7 16.11 3.03 6.55
CA ARG A 7 16.08 3.92 5.38
C ARG A 7 15.96 3.12 4.10
N VAL A 8 16.65 1.99 4.00
CA VAL A 8 16.56 1.09 2.84
C VAL A 8 15.13 0.53 2.71
N LEU A 9 14.56 -0.01 3.78
CA LEU A 9 13.20 -0.57 3.77
C LEU A 9 12.15 0.49 3.41
N LEU A 10 12.22 1.68 4.02
CA LEU A 10 11.31 2.78 3.71
C LEU A 10 11.49 3.27 2.27
N SER A 11 12.73 3.37 1.78
CA SER A 11 13.00 3.84 0.41
C SER A 11 12.49 2.84 -0.62
N ILE A 12 12.69 1.53 -0.41
CA ILE A 12 12.16 0.48 -1.28
C ILE A 12 10.64 0.50 -1.27
N TRP A 13 10.03 0.57 -0.09
CA TRP A 13 8.58 0.53 0.04
C TRP A 13 7.94 1.78 -0.58
N MET A 14 8.39 2.99 -0.24
CA MET A 14 7.81 4.22 -0.76
C MET A 14 8.12 4.42 -2.24
N GLY A 15 9.35 4.10 -2.68
CA GLY A 15 9.71 4.10 -4.08
C GLY A 15 8.84 3.15 -4.89
N GLY A 16 8.60 1.93 -4.40
CA GLY A 16 7.69 0.97 -5.02
C GLY A 16 6.25 1.47 -5.08
N MET A 17 5.74 2.07 -4.01
CA MET A 17 4.40 2.65 -4.00
C MET A 17 4.23 3.71 -5.09
N TRP A 18 5.14 4.67 -5.18
CA TRP A 18 5.01 5.75 -6.16
C TRP A 18 5.25 5.28 -7.59
N ALA A 19 6.25 4.42 -7.79
CA ALA A 19 6.54 3.84 -9.11
C ALA A 19 5.35 3.05 -9.64
N ILE A 20 4.67 2.26 -8.81
CA ILE A 20 3.52 1.45 -9.24
C ILE A 20 2.25 2.31 -9.32
N GLY A 21 1.88 2.99 -8.24
CA GLY A 21 0.58 3.64 -8.10
C GLY A 21 0.44 4.94 -8.90
N TYR A 22 1.52 5.71 -9.07
CA TYR A 22 1.47 7.03 -9.72
C TYR A 22 2.16 7.07 -11.08
N LEU A 23 2.89 6.03 -11.46
CA LEU A 23 3.58 5.98 -12.76
C LEU A 23 3.15 4.77 -13.58
N ALA A 24 3.44 3.55 -13.14
CA ALA A 24 3.24 2.36 -13.97
C ALA A 24 1.76 2.09 -14.26
N VAL A 25 0.88 2.18 -13.24
CA VAL A 25 -0.57 1.95 -13.43
C VAL A 25 -1.19 3.00 -14.38
N PRO A 26 -0.97 4.31 -14.22
CA PRO A 26 -1.42 5.30 -15.21
C PRO A 26 -0.89 5.03 -16.63
N VAL A 27 0.39 4.66 -16.77
CA VAL A 27 0.97 4.31 -18.07
C VAL A 27 0.29 3.10 -18.69
N LEU A 28 -0.05 2.06 -17.92
CA LEU A 28 -0.78 0.89 -18.42
C LEU A 28 -2.16 1.26 -18.97
N PHE A 29 -2.92 2.08 -18.24
CA PHE A 29 -4.25 2.52 -18.68
C PHE A 29 -4.23 3.49 -19.85
N HIS A 30 -3.10 4.20 -20.05
CA HIS A 30 -2.91 5.08 -21.19
C HIS A 30 -2.43 4.34 -22.44
N SER A 31 -1.55 3.36 -22.28
CA SER A 31 -0.81 2.75 -23.39
C SER A 31 -1.47 1.48 -23.94
N LEU A 32 -2.31 0.80 -23.15
CA LEU A 32 -3.02 -0.41 -23.58
C LEU A 32 -4.44 -0.07 -24.05
N ASP A 33 -4.78 -0.49 -25.26
CA ASP A 33 -6.14 -0.40 -25.78
C ASP A 33 -7.12 -1.28 -24.97
N ASP A 34 -6.63 -2.44 -24.52
CA ASP A 34 -7.37 -3.34 -23.65
C ASP A 34 -7.33 -2.89 -22.18
N ARG A 35 -8.37 -2.16 -21.77
CA ARG A 35 -8.57 -1.71 -20.38
C ARG A 35 -8.74 -2.85 -19.39
N ILE A 36 -9.24 -4.01 -19.83
CA ILE A 36 -9.39 -5.19 -18.95
C ILE A 36 -8.01 -5.74 -18.63
N LEU A 37 -7.15 -5.86 -19.64
CA LEU A 37 -5.75 -6.28 -19.46
C LEU A 37 -4.99 -5.29 -18.56
N ALA A 38 -5.11 -3.98 -18.80
CA ALA A 38 -4.51 -2.96 -17.95
C ALA A 38 -4.95 -3.10 -16.48
N GLY A 39 -6.27 -3.27 -16.26
CA GLY A 39 -6.83 -3.46 -14.93
C GLY A 39 -6.42 -4.77 -14.24
N MET A 40 -6.14 -5.83 -15.01
CA MET A 40 -5.60 -7.09 -14.49
C MET A 40 -4.15 -6.92 -14.05
N LEU A 41 -3.30 -6.32 -14.90
CA LEU A 41 -1.89 -6.07 -14.60
C LEU A 41 -1.74 -5.12 -13.40
N ALA A 42 -2.53 -4.05 -13.36
CA ALA A 42 -2.55 -3.13 -12.21
C ALA A 42 -2.88 -3.87 -10.91
N GLY A 43 -3.87 -4.76 -10.92
CA GLY A 43 -4.21 -5.61 -9.77
C GLY A 43 -3.02 -6.45 -9.30
N LYS A 44 -2.35 -7.17 -10.23
CA LYS A 44 -1.16 -7.98 -9.90
C LYS A 44 -0.02 -7.14 -9.32
N MET A 45 0.22 -5.95 -9.88
CA MET A 45 1.27 -5.04 -9.38
C MET A 45 0.95 -4.56 -7.96
N PHE A 46 -0.31 -4.21 -7.67
CA PHE A 46 -0.73 -3.83 -6.33
C PHE A 46 -0.65 -4.99 -5.33
N THR A 47 -0.99 -6.23 -5.72
CA THR A 47 -0.79 -7.42 -4.86
C THR A 47 0.68 -7.57 -4.47
N ILE A 48 1.60 -7.55 -5.44
CA ILE A 48 3.05 -7.65 -5.16
C ILE A 48 3.51 -6.52 -4.24
N LEU A 49 3.08 -5.28 -4.53
CA LEU A 49 3.40 -4.11 -3.72
C LEU A 49 2.87 -4.24 -2.29
N ASN A 50 1.64 -4.73 -2.11
CA ASN A 50 1.02 -4.92 -0.80
C ASN A 50 1.80 -5.95 0.02
N PHE A 51 2.15 -7.11 -0.55
CA PHE A 51 2.97 -8.10 0.16
C PHE A 51 4.38 -7.57 0.49
N ALA A 52 5.01 -6.82 -0.43
CA ALA A 52 6.27 -6.16 -0.14
C ALA A 52 6.14 -5.12 0.99
N GLY A 53 5.03 -4.37 1.01
CA GLY A 53 4.69 -3.43 2.07
C GLY A 53 4.47 -4.09 3.42
N LEU A 54 3.74 -5.21 3.48
CA LEU A 54 3.56 -6.02 4.70
C LEU A 54 4.91 -6.50 5.24
N PHE A 55 5.79 -6.98 4.35
CA PHE A 55 7.13 -7.41 4.72
C PHE A 55 7.97 -6.25 5.29
N CYS A 56 8.00 -5.11 4.59
CA CYS A 56 8.76 -3.93 5.04
C CYS A 56 8.24 -3.39 6.38
N ALA A 57 6.92 -3.21 6.49
CA ALA A 57 6.29 -2.74 7.72
C ALA A 57 6.51 -3.71 8.88
N GLY A 58 6.40 -5.02 8.65
CA GLY A 58 6.67 -6.06 9.64
C GLY A 58 8.10 -6.00 10.15
N LEU A 59 9.10 -5.93 9.26
CA LEU A 59 10.50 -5.81 9.67
C LEU A 59 10.78 -4.52 10.46
N LEU A 60 10.21 -3.38 10.04
CA LEU A 60 10.36 -2.11 10.74
C LEU A 60 9.76 -2.16 12.15
N LEU A 61 8.57 -2.74 12.29
CA LEU A 61 7.92 -2.93 13.59
C LEU A 61 8.71 -3.89 14.48
N ILE A 62 9.16 -5.04 13.97
CA ILE A 62 10.00 -5.98 14.72
C ILE A 62 11.27 -5.29 15.21
N GLY A 63 11.94 -4.52 14.35
CA GLY A 63 13.12 -3.76 14.73
C GLY A 63 12.86 -2.68 15.78
N LEU A 64 11.66 -2.06 15.78
CA LEU A 64 11.22 -1.11 16.82
C LEU A 64 11.02 -1.80 18.16
N PHE A 65 10.30 -2.92 18.18
CA PHE A 65 10.09 -3.68 19.40
C PHE A 65 11.40 -4.26 19.95
N TYR A 66 12.30 -4.69 19.08
CA TYR A 66 13.61 -5.20 19.50
C TYR A 66 14.47 -4.11 20.15
N GLN A 67 14.45 -2.87 19.65
CA GLN A 67 15.24 -1.77 20.20
C GLN A 67 14.62 -1.10 21.43
N GLN A 68 13.31 -0.87 21.43
CA GLN A 68 12.64 -0.04 22.43
C GLN A 68 11.76 -0.85 23.39
N GLY A 69 11.58 -2.15 23.16
CA GLY A 69 10.73 -3.01 23.99
C GLY A 69 9.31 -2.45 24.10
N ARG A 70 8.76 -2.43 25.32
CA ARG A 70 7.40 -1.90 25.58
C ARG A 70 7.27 -0.40 25.33
N VAL A 71 8.38 0.36 25.32
CA VAL A 71 8.37 1.81 25.04
C VAL A 71 7.99 2.08 23.59
N ALA A 72 8.21 1.13 22.68
CA ALA A 72 7.79 1.21 21.28
C ALA A 72 6.29 1.50 21.14
N LEU A 73 5.46 0.99 22.04
CA LEU A 73 4.00 1.18 22.02
C LEU A 73 3.55 2.61 22.38
N SER A 74 4.43 3.41 22.97
CA SER A 74 4.17 4.82 23.28
C SER A 74 4.63 5.76 22.16
N ASN A 75 5.40 5.26 21.19
CA ASN A 75 5.96 6.06 20.11
C ASN A 75 4.95 6.24 18.96
N TRP A 76 4.64 7.49 18.62
CA TRP A 76 3.73 7.83 17.52
C TRP A 76 4.13 7.18 16.18
N ARG A 77 5.44 6.93 15.96
CA ARG A 77 5.96 6.28 14.74
C ARG A 77 5.50 4.83 14.61
N SER A 78 5.49 4.10 15.73
CA SER A 78 5.01 2.72 15.77
C SER A 78 3.52 2.66 15.42
N TRP A 79 2.73 3.62 15.91
CA TRP A 79 1.31 3.73 15.58
C TRP A 79 1.07 4.07 14.12
N ILE A 80 1.88 4.95 13.51
CA ILE A 80 1.80 5.20 12.07
C ILE A 80 2.15 3.94 11.28
N LEU A 81 3.25 3.27 11.58
CA LEU A 81 3.63 2.03 10.90
C LEU A 81 2.56 0.95 11.03
N LEU A 82 1.98 0.81 12.22
CA LEU A 82 0.89 -0.12 12.47
C LEU A 82 -0.36 0.26 11.67
N ALA A 83 -0.74 1.54 11.65
CA ALA A 83 -1.87 2.02 10.86
C ALA A 83 -1.64 1.76 9.36
N MET A 84 -0.44 2.07 8.84
CA MET A 84 -0.05 1.78 7.46
C MET A 84 -0.14 0.29 7.13
N LEU A 85 0.33 -0.59 8.03
CA LEU A 85 0.22 -2.04 7.86
C LEU A 85 -1.26 -2.48 7.83
N LEU A 86 -2.11 -1.95 8.71
CA LEU A 86 -3.54 -2.24 8.71
C LEU A 86 -4.22 -1.75 7.42
N LEU A 87 -3.82 -0.59 6.89
CA LEU A 87 -4.31 -0.10 5.60
C LEU A 87 -3.98 -1.07 4.46
N ILE A 88 -2.76 -1.64 4.45
CA ILE A 88 -2.39 -2.66 3.46
C ILE A 88 -3.23 -3.92 3.64
N VAL A 89 -3.44 -4.38 4.87
CA VAL A 89 -4.29 -5.56 5.14
C VAL A 89 -5.70 -5.34 4.63
N VAL A 90 -6.30 -4.18 4.89
CA VAL A 90 -7.64 -3.85 4.38
C VAL A 90 -7.63 -3.76 2.85
N ALA A 91 -6.63 -3.14 2.25
CA ALA A 91 -6.53 -3.01 0.80
C ALA A 91 -6.41 -4.38 0.10
N GLU A 92 -5.55 -5.26 0.61
CA GLU A 92 -5.25 -6.57 0.01
C GLU A 92 -6.33 -7.62 0.29
N PHE A 93 -6.82 -7.73 1.53
CA PHE A 93 -7.69 -8.83 1.92
C PHE A 93 -9.18 -8.49 1.91
N ILE A 94 -9.54 -7.21 1.81
CA ILE A 94 -10.94 -6.77 1.79
C ILE A 94 -11.26 -6.09 0.45
N LEU A 95 -10.56 -5.01 0.11
CA LEU A 95 -10.92 -4.20 -1.06
C LEU A 95 -10.59 -4.88 -2.38
N GLN A 96 -9.40 -5.48 -2.52
CA GLN A 96 -9.02 -6.19 -3.74
C GLN A 96 -9.96 -7.35 -4.09
N PRO A 97 -10.30 -8.29 -3.17
CA PRO A 97 -11.22 -9.39 -3.48
C PRO A 97 -12.61 -8.91 -3.87
N GLN A 98 -13.14 -7.88 -3.20
CA GLN A 98 -14.44 -7.29 -3.54
C GLN A 98 -14.43 -6.69 -4.96
N MET A 99 -13.39 -5.92 -5.29
CA MET A 99 -13.22 -5.36 -6.64
C MET A 99 -13.04 -6.45 -7.70
N ALA A 100 -12.30 -7.51 -7.39
CA ALA A 100 -12.08 -8.64 -8.30
C ALA A 100 -13.38 -9.41 -8.57
N GLY A 101 -14.19 -9.66 -7.54
CA GLY A 101 -15.50 -10.30 -7.69
C GLY A 101 -16.45 -9.48 -8.58
N LEU A 102 -16.49 -8.15 -8.41
CA LEU A 102 -17.28 -7.28 -9.29
C LEU A 102 -16.81 -7.33 -10.75
N LYS A 103 -15.49 -7.38 -10.99
CA LYS A 103 -14.95 -7.52 -12.35
C LYS A 103 -15.33 -8.86 -12.99
N GLN A 104 -15.29 -9.96 -12.23
CA GLN A 104 -15.63 -11.31 -12.72
C GLN A 104 -17.11 -11.44 -13.10
N ASN A 105 -17.99 -10.79 -12.36
CA ASN A 105 -19.44 -10.81 -12.61
C ASN A 105 -19.89 -9.85 -13.71
N GLY A 106 -18.98 -9.03 -14.26
CA GLY A 106 -19.28 -8.00 -15.24
C GLY A 106 -19.69 -6.67 -14.59
N LEU A 107 -19.15 -5.57 -15.13
CA LEU A 107 -19.37 -4.21 -14.61
C LEU A 107 -20.48 -3.48 -15.39
N ASN A 108 -21.73 -3.66 -14.96
CA ASN A 108 -22.91 -3.06 -15.59
C ASN A 108 -23.81 -2.41 -14.52
N GLY A 109 -24.38 -1.23 -14.81
CA GLY A 109 -25.32 -0.56 -13.92
C GLY A 109 -24.79 -0.37 -12.49
N GLU A 110 -25.41 -1.04 -11.53
CA GLU A 110 -25.08 -0.98 -10.10
C GLU A 110 -23.68 -1.52 -9.77
N SER A 111 -23.26 -2.64 -10.38
CA SER A 111 -21.94 -3.24 -10.09
C SER A 111 -20.79 -2.32 -10.52
N LEU A 112 -20.97 -1.57 -11.60
CA LEU A 112 -20.03 -0.53 -12.05
C LEU A 112 -19.96 0.64 -11.05
N GLN A 113 -21.10 1.06 -10.50
CA GLN A 113 -21.13 2.13 -9.49
C GLN A 113 -20.43 1.70 -8.20
N GLN A 114 -20.72 0.48 -7.72
CA GLN A 114 -20.06 -0.10 -6.56
C GLN A 114 -18.55 -0.24 -6.78
N PHE A 115 -18.13 -0.70 -7.96
CA PHE A 115 -16.72 -0.79 -8.32
C PHE A 115 -16.02 0.58 -8.27
N ARG A 116 -16.62 1.62 -8.86
CA ARG A 116 -16.05 2.99 -8.81
C ARG A 116 -15.93 3.51 -7.37
N TRP A 117 -16.92 3.21 -6.53
CA TRP A 117 -16.89 3.60 -5.12
C TRP A 117 -15.76 2.90 -4.36
N LEU A 118 -15.65 1.57 -4.47
CA LEU A 118 -14.56 0.80 -3.88
C LEU A 118 -13.19 1.24 -4.40
N HIS A 119 -13.08 1.52 -5.70
CA HIS A 119 -11.86 2.03 -6.30
C HIS A 119 -11.47 3.40 -5.73
N GLY A 120 -12.43 4.31 -5.55
CA GLY A 120 -12.22 5.61 -4.92
C GLY A 120 -11.75 5.51 -3.47
N ILE A 121 -12.36 4.61 -2.68
CA ILE A 121 -11.90 4.32 -1.31
C ILE A 121 -10.47 3.79 -1.33
N SER A 122 -10.18 2.78 -2.16
CA SER A 122 -8.85 2.19 -2.25
C SER A 122 -7.77 3.21 -2.63
N SER A 123 -8.09 4.13 -3.54
CA SER A 123 -7.20 5.20 -3.99
C SER A 123 -6.91 6.20 -2.86
N SER A 124 -7.92 6.56 -2.07
CA SER A 124 -7.75 7.43 -0.89
C SER A 124 -6.89 6.76 0.19
N LEU A 125 -7.13 5.49 0.50
CA LEU A 125 -6.31 4.75 1.47
C LEU A 125 -4.87 4.63 0.97
N PHE A 126 -4.67 4.39 -0.32
CA PHE A 126 -3.34 4.36 -0.93
C PHE A 126 -2.61 5.70 -0.80
N LEU A 127 -3.31 6.82 -1.06
CA LEU A 127 -2.76 8.17 -0.92
C LEU A 127 -2.37 8.46 0.54
N VAL A 128 -3.26 8.16 1.50
CA VAL A 128 -2.97 8.33 2.93
C VAL A 128 -1.75 7.52 3.33
N ASN A 129 -1.66 6.25 2.90
CA ASN A 129 -0.54 5.38 3.20
C ASN A 129 0.78 5.92 2.59
N SER A 130 0.73 6.41 1.35
CA SER A 130 1.85 7.04 0.65
C SER A 130 2.38 8.27 1.39
N LEU A 131 1.49 9.16 1.84
CA LEU A 131 1.86 10.36 2.59
C LEU A 131 2.38 10.04 4.00
N ALA A 132 1.80 9.04 4.66
CA ALA A 132 2.26 8.58 5.97
C ALA A 132 3.70 8.03 5.89
N GLY A 133 4.01 7.25 4.86
CA GLY A 133 5.36 6.74 4.68
C GLY A 133 6.37 7.82 4.27
N LEU A 134 5.96 8.82 3.49
CA LEU A 134 6.78 10.01 3.25
C LEU A 134 7.12 10.75 4.55
N LEU A 135 6.15 10.91 5.43
CA LEU A 135 6.37 11.52 6.75
C LEU A 135 7.40 10.72 7.57
N LEU A 136 7.35 9.39 7.51
CA LEU A 136 8.34 8.52 8.16
C LEU A 136 9.74 8.64 7.56
N ILE A 137 9.87 8.76 6.24
CA ILE A 137 11.17 9.04 5.58
C ILE A 137 11.76 10.35 6.10
N ILE A 138 10.96 11.42 6.16
CA ILE A 138 11.42 12.75 6.58
C ILE A 138 11.81 12.77 8.06
N ARG A 139 11.04 12.09 8.92
CA ARG A 139 11.20 12.16 10.38
C ARG A 139 12.10 11.05 10.97
N GLY A 140 12.36 10.00 10.20
CA GLY A 140 12.96 8.75 10.65
C GLY A 140 12.05 7.95 11.58
N VAL A 141 12.22 6.64 11.59
CA VAL A 141 11.53 5.66 12.45
C VAL A 141 12.32 5.41 13.74
N TYR A 142 13.63 5.19 13.65
CA TYR A 142 14.50 5.03 14.82
C TYR A 142 15.10 6.39 15.22
N LYS A 143 14.69 6.90 16.38
CA LYS A 143 15.38 7.96 17.11
C LYS A 143 15.87 7.42 18.44
#